data_AF-A0A558B5C4-F1
#
_entry.id   AF-A0A558B5C4-F1
#
_cell.length_a   1.000
_cell.length_b   1.000
_cell.length_c   1.000
_cell.angle_alpha   90.00
_cell.angle_beta   90.00
_cell.angle_gamma   90.00
#
_symmetry.space_group_name_H-M   'P 1'
#
loop_
_entity.id
_entity.type
_entity.pdbx_description
1 polymer ?
#
loop_
_entity_poly.entity_id
_entity_poly.type
_entity_poly.pdbx_seq_one_letter_code
_entity_poly.pdbx_strand_id
1 'polypeptide(L)' 'MLEAPYGPGEWQLFNLAEDPAETTDLASKEPEKLKELLAEWDRYVARNGVFPADPADMRKVGYSFTTCLYGKCVE' A
#
# COMPACT_ATOMS: atom_id res chain seq x y z
N MET A 1 -7.48 14.37 -14.93
CA MET A 1 -8.11 13.04 -14.88
C MET A 1 -7.05 12.13 -14.29
N LEU A 2 -7.15 11.77 -13.01
CA LEU A 2 -6.26 10.75 -12.44
C LEU A 2 -6.86 9.42 -12.88
N GLU A 3 -6.18 8.72 -13.78
CA GLU A 3 -6.59 7.40 -14.24
C GLU A 3 -6.58 6.41 -13.07
N ALA A 4 -7.35 5.32 -13.19
CA ALA A 4 -7.32 4.25 -12.20
C ALA A 4 -5.87 3.76 -12.00
N PRO A 5 -5.48 3.36 -10.77
CA PRO A 5 -4.14 2.87 -10.53
C PRO A 5 -3.81 1.74 -11.52
N TYR A 6 -2.57 1.71 -12.02
CA TYR A 6 -2.08 0.63 -12.86
C TYR A 6 -2.03 -0.65 -12.01
N GLY A 7 -3.11 -1.44 -12.00
CA GLY A 7 -3.27 -2.66 -11.21
C GLY A 7 -4.69 -2.85 -10.66
N PRO A 8 -4.97 -3.98 -9.98
CA PRO A 8 -6.30 -4.29 -9.45
C PRO A 8 -6.71 -3.43 -8.24
N GLY A 9 -5.76 -2.75 -7.59
CA GLY A 9 -6.02 -1.94 -6.39
C GLY A 9 -6.24 -2.75 -5.11
N GLU A 10 -5.97 -4.05 -5.17
CA GLU A 10 -6.09 -4.99 -4.05
C GLU A 10 -4.73 -5.63 -3.74
N TRP A 11 -4.57 -6.10 -2.51
CA TRP A 11 -3.37 -6.85 -2.11
C TRP A 11 -3.30 -8.19 -2.83
N GLN A 12 -2.12 -8.52 -3.33
CA GLN A 12 -1.82 -9.77 -4.02
C GLN A 12 -0.79 -10.57 -3.23
N LEU A 13 -0.79 -11.90 -3.38
CA LEU A 13 0.13 -12.80 -2.70
C LEU A 13 0.87 -13.67 -3.71
N PHE A 14 2.20 -13.71 -3.63
CA PHE A 14 3.03 -14.51 -4.53
C PHE A 14 4.02 -15.36 -3.75
N ASN A 15 4.28 -16.59 -4.23
CA ASN A 15 5.32 -17.45 -3.70
C ASN A 15 6.60 -17.25 -4.51
N LEU A 16 7.50 -16.38 -4.07
CA LEU A 16 8.72 -16.02 -4.82
C LEU A 16 9.69 -17.18 -5.05
N ALA A 17 9.61 -18.26 -4.27
CA ALA A 17 10.45 -19.44 -4.49
C ALA A 17 10.02 -20.24 -5.74
N GLU A 18 8.73 -20.19 -6.08
CA GLU A 18 8.13 -20.92 -7.20
C GLU A 18 7.76 -20.00 -8.38
N ASP A 19 7.45 -18.74 -8.08
CA ASP A 19 7.05 -17.70 -9.03
C ASP A 19 7.80 -16.39 -8.77
N PRO A 20 9.09 -16.30 -9.19
CA PRO A 20 9.90 -15.10 -9.00
C PRO A 20 9.42 -13.88 -9.81
N ALA A 21 8.55 -14.11 -10.80
CA ALA A 21 8.02 -13.08 -11.69
C ALA A 21 6.64 -12.56 -11.25
N GLU A 22 6.12 -13.01 -10.11
CA GLU A 22 4.88 -12.51 -9.51
C GLU A 22 3.69 -12.58 -10.48
N THR A 23 3.57 -13.70 -11.18
CA THR A 23 2.57 -13.90 -12.24
C THR A 23 1.29 -14.55 -11.74
N THR A 24 1.37 -15.32 -10.65
CA THR A 24 0.28 -16.15 -10.14
C THR A 24 -0.14 -15.68 -8.75
N ASP A 25 -1.22 -14.91 -8.71
CA ASP A 25 -1.79 -14.44 -7.44
C ASP A 25 -2.44 -15.59 -6.64
N LEU A 26 -2.00 -15.75 -5.40
CA LEU A 26 -2.45 -16.74 -4.42
C LEU A 26 -3.37 -16.14 -3.35
N ALA A 27 -3.68 -14.84 -3.38
CA ALA A 27 -4.43 -14.15 -2.32
C ALA A 27 -5.76 -14.84 -1.96
N SER A 28 -6.50 -15.30 -2.98
CA SER A 28 -7.77 -16.02 -2.79
C SER A 28 -7.60 -17.48 -2.37
N LYS A 29 -6.46 -18.09 -2.67
CA LYS A 29 -6.15 -19.50 -2.35
C LYS A 29 -5.55 -19.67 -0.97
N GLU A 30 -4.80 -18.68 -0.50
CA GLU A 30 -4.11 -18.68 0.80
C GLU A 30 -4.44 -17.42 1.64
N PRO A 31 -5.73 -17.20 2.00
CA PRO A 31 -6.16 -15.98 2.68
C PRO A 31 -5.54 -15.81 4.09
N GLU A 32 -5.26 -16.91 4.78
CA GLU A 32 -4.62 -16.85 6.10
C GLU A 32 -3.16 -16.40 6.02
N LYS A 33 -2.43 -16.82 4.98
CA LYS A 33 -1.05 -16.36 4.75
C LYS A 33 -1.03 -14.88 4.39
N LEU A 34 -1.96 -14.44 3.55
CA LEU A 34 -2.12 -13.02 3.24
C LEU A 34 -2.38 -12.20 4.53
N LYS A 35 -3.29 -12.65 5.39
CA LYS A 35 -3.61 -11.98 6.66
C LYS A 35 -2.39 -11.89 7.60
N GLU A 36 -1.59 -12.95 7.68
CA GLU A 36 -0.34 -12.96 8.45
C GLU A 36 0.62 -11.87 7.96
N LEU A 37 0.84 -11.77 6.65
CA LEU A 37 1.75 -10.79 6.06
C LEU A 37 1.22 -9.36 6.17
N LEU A 38 -0.08 -9.14 6.06
CA LEU A 38 -0.69 -7.82 6.30
C LEU A 38 -0.49 -7.35 7.74
N ALA A 39 -0.53 -8.25 8.72
CA ALA A 39 -0.23 -7.89 10.09
C ALA A 39 1.24 -7.47 10.29
N GLU A 40 2.19 -8.05 9.53
CA GLU A 40 3.59 -7.60 9.49
C GLU A 40 3.74 -6.25 8.78
N TRP A 41 2.97 -6.02 7.72
CA TRP A 41 2.92 -4.72 7.04
C TRP A 41 2.46 -3.61 8.00
N ASP A 42 1.42 -3.83 8.80
CA ASP A 42 0.95 -2.86 9.79
C ASP A 42 2.05 -2.53 10.82
N ARG A 43 2.82 -3.53 11.26
CA ARG A 43 3.98 -3.33 12.14
C ARG A 43 5.07 -2.51 11.45
N TYR A 44 5.36 -2.79 10.19
CA TYR A 44 6.33 -2.04 9.40
C TYR A 44 5.92 -0.58 9.24
N VAL A 45 4.66 -0.31 8.92
CA VAL A 45 4.10 1.05 8.81
C VAL A 45 4.31 1.83 10.09
N ALA A 46 3.92 1.25 11.22
CA ALA A 46 4.07 1.88 12.54
C ALA A 46 5.56 2.13 12.90
N ARG A 47 6.43 1.16 12.65
CA ARG A 47 7.86 1.26 12.98
C ARG A 47 8.60 2.33 12.20
N ASN A 48 8.23 2.53 10.92
CA ASN A 48 8.97 3.40 10.02
C ASN A 48 8.24 4.73 9.72
N GLY A 49 7.06 4.96 10.29
CA GLY A 49 6.29 6.17 10.04
C GLY A 49 5.82 6.29 8.58
N VAL A 50 5.46 5.17 7.95
CA VAL A 50 4.92 5.18 6.58
C VAL A 50 3.55 5.85 6.59
N PHE A 51 3.35 6.81 5.69
CA PHE A 51 2.05 7.41 5.46
C PHE A 51 1.43 6.78 4.21
N PRO A 52 0.43 5.88 4.36
CA PRO A 52 -0.20 5.26 3.21
C PRO A 52 -0.89 6.34 2.38
N ALA A 53 -0.57 6.34 1.09
CA ALA A 53 -1.12 7.28 0.15
C ALA A 53 -2.52 6.80 -0.27
N ASP A 54 -3.56 7.26 0.44
CA ASP A 54 -4.94 7.05 -0.03
C ASP A 54 -5.18 7.94 -1.26
N PRO A 55 -5.62 7.41 -2.42
CA PRO A 55 -5.97 8.20 -3.60
C PRO A 55 -6.99 9.33 -3.33
N ALA A 56 -7.85 9.18 -2.30
CA ALA A 56 -8.73 10.25 -1.82
C ALA A 56 -7.96 11.36 -1.11
N ASP A 57 -6.88 11.04 -0.40
CA ASP A 57 -6.02 12.00 0.31
C ASP A 57 -4.90 12.58 -0.58
N MET A 58 -4.53 11.91 -1.67
CA MET A 58 -3.61 12.43 -2.70
C MET A 58 -4.10 13.75 -3.33
N ARG A 59 -5.42 13.99 -3.34
CA ARG A 59 -6.02 15.25 -3.85
C ARG A 59 -5.83 16.44 -2.90
N LYS A 60 -5.35 16.22 -1.68
CA LYS A 60 -5.15 17.26 -0.65
C LYS A 60 -3.69 17.73 -0.54
N VAL A 61 -2.84 17.41 -1.51
CA VAL A 61 -1.47 17.95 -1.55
C VAL A 61 -1.52 19.41 -2.00
N GLY A 62 -1.61 20.33 -1.04
CA GLY A 62 -1.44 21.76 -1.25
C GLY A 62 -0.01 22.17 -0.92
N TYR A 63 0.74 22.67 -1.90
CA TYR A 63 2.04 23.31 -1.65
C TYR A 63 1.80 24.70 -1.04
N SER A 64 1.76 24.79 0.29
CA SER A 64 1.83 26.05 1.05
C SER A 64 2.99 25.99 2.05
N PHE A 65 3.11 26.97 2.95
CA PHE A 65 4.22 27.09 3.90
C PHE A 65 4.36 25.92 4.90
N THR A 66 3.41 24.98 4.92
CA THR A 66 3.47 23.73 5.67
C THR A 66 3.30 22.57 4.70
N THR A 67 4.28 21.67 4.61
CA THR A 67 4.17 20.49 3.75
C THR A 67 3.27 19.48 4.44
N CYS A 68 2.03 19.39 3.96
CA CYS A 68 1.07 18.38 4.41
C CYS A 68 1.03 17.23 3.39
N LEU A 69 1.51 16.06 3.81
CA LEU A 69 1.46 14.83 3.04
C LEU A 69 0.33 13.95 3.59
N TYR A 70 -0.62 13.57 2.74
CA TYR A 70 -1.70 12.63 3.08
C TYR A 70 -2.47 13.01 4.37
N GLY A 71 -2.80 14.29 4.53
CA GLY A 71 -3.54 14.81 5.70
C GLY A 71 -2.70 14.97 6.98
N LYS A 72 -1.41 14.63 6.97
CA LYS A 72 -0.47 14.85 8.06
C LYS A 72 0.46 16.00 7.69
N CYS A 73 0.45 17.05 8.49
CA CYS A 73 1.32 18.20 8.30
C CYS A 73 2.62 17.99 9.08
N VAL A 74 3.75 18.15 8.39
CA VAL A 74 5.08 18.15 9.00
C VAL A 74 5.46 19.61 9.20
N GLU A 75 5.71 20.02 10.45
CA GLU A 75 6.35 21.30 10.78
C GLU A 75 7.85 21.24 10.49
#